data_AF-A0A9P5BMW9-F1
#
_entry.id   AF-A0A9P5BMW9-F1
#
_cell.length_a   1.000
_cell.length_b   1.000
_cell.length_c   1.000
_cell.angle_alpha   90.00
_cell.angle_beta   90.00
_cell.angle_gamma   90.00
#
_symmetry.space_group_name_H-M   'P 1'
#
loop_
_entity.id
_entity.type
_entity.pdbx_description
1 polymer ?
#
loop_
_entity_poly.entity_id
_entity_poly.type
_entity_poly.pdbx_seq_one_letter_code
_entity_poly.pdbx_strand_id
1 'polypeptide(L)'
;MIRQRAKSFEVRADAQDDFNQHTQKVMQDMVWTGTCRSWYKQGTSGKVTGLWPGSSLHYIQVLAEDRWEDYEWTHESERYSYWSHGLSWIEEPGLDPLGATKQNMIEAMTTLPKKDSDLSFYLWESDTLPETCFPSGCSEEIAQDGGDLVWKNVLQTATSVDVDNHAAVACITVPV
;
A
#
# COMPACT_ATOMS: atom_id res chain seq x y z
N MET A 1 -4.34 18.91 -0.69
CA MET A 1 -3.26 19.90 -0.55
C MET A 1 -3.33 21.05 -1.56
N ILE A 2 -3.26 20.79 -2.88
CA ILE A 2 -3.22 21.85 -3.91
C ILE A 2 -4.40 22.83 -3.80
N ARG A 3 -5.63 22.31 -3.69
CA ARG A 3 -6.84 23.14 -3.58
C ARG A 3 -6.82 24.08 -2.36
N GLN A 4 -6.34 23.62 -1.21
CA GLN A 4 -6.32 24.39 0.04
C GLN A 4 -5.08 25.29 0.16
N ARG A 5 -4.20 25.30 -0.85
CA ARG A 5 -2.92 26.06 -0.81
C ARG A 5 -2.09 25.79 0.45
N ALA A 6 -2.11 24.54 0.92
CA ALA A 6 -1.21 24.10 1.98
C ALA A 6 0.22 24.01 1.43
N LYS A 7 1.17 24.62 2.14
CA LYS A 7 2.59 24.65 1.77
C LYS A 7 3.29 23.36 2.20
N SER A 8 3.06 22.96 3.44
CA SER A 8 3.57 21.71 4.01
C SER A 8 2.61 21.20 5.08
N PHE A 9 2.68 19.90 5.32
CA PHE A 9 2.03 19.25 6.45
C PHE A 9 3.03 18.27 7.04
N GLU A 10 3.12 18.21 8.36
CA GLU A 10 4.05 17.34 9.08
C GLU A 10 3.33 16.68 10.25
N VAL A 11 3.78 15.46 10.61
CA VAL A 11 3.23 14.76 11.78
C VAL A 11 3.70 15.50 13.02
N ARG A 12 2.79 15.76 13.97
CA ARG A 12 3.17 16.37 15.24
C ARG A 12 4.02 15.41 16.05
N ALA A 13 5.04 15.95 16.72
CA ALA A 13 5.98 15.15 17.51
C ALA A 13 5.28 14.37 18.63
N ASP A 14 4.29 14.97 19.30
CA ASP A 14 3.53 14.32 20.36
C ASP A 14 2.66 13.16 19.84
N ALA A 15 1.99 13.34 18.71
CA ALA A 15 1.24 12.27 18.05
C ALA A 15 2.14 11.09 17.65
N GLN A 16 3.34 11.39 17.13
CA GLN A 16 4.33 10.36 16.81
C GLN A 16 4.81 9.60 18.06
N ASP A 17 5.07 10.31 19.16
CA ASP A 17 5.51 9.70 20.41
C ASP A 17 4.43 8.81 21.03
N ASP A 18 3.18 9.27 21.03
CA ASP A 18 2.02 8.49 21.50
C ASP A 18 1.81 7.24 20.66
N PHE A 19 1.85 7.37 19.32
CA PHE A 19 1.76 6.23 18.41
C PHE A 19 2.87 5.22 18.67
N ASN A 20 4.10 5.70 18.87
CA ASN A 20 5.24 4.86 19.14
C ASN A 20 5.09 4.11 20.48
N GLN A 21 4.69 4.80 21.55
CA GLN A 21 4.43 4.17 22.86
C GLN A 21 3.34 3.10 22.78
N HIS A 22 2.23 3.41 22.10
CA HIS A 22 1.13 2.48 21.89
C HIS A 22 1.59 1.24 21.11
N THR A 23 2.29 1.44 19.99
CA THR A 23 2.81 0.37 19.14
C THR A 23 3.75 -0.53 19.91
N GLN A 24 4.71 0.02 20.66
CA GLN A 24 5.65 -0.80 21.41
C GLN A 24 4.97 -1.58 22.54
N LYS A 25 3.95 -1.01 23.19
CA LYS A 25 3.18 -1.72 24.21
C LYS A 25 2.43 -2.91 23.61
N VAL A 26 1.80 -2.73 22.45
CA VAL A 26 1.07 -3.80 21.76
C VAL A 26 2.02 -4.88 21.24
N MET A 27 3.19 -4.49 20.74
CA MET A 27 4.18 -5.42 20.20
C MET A 27 4.81 -6.32 21.28
N GLN A 28 4.83 -5.92 22.55
CA GLN A 28 5.39 -6.73 23.66
C GLN A 28 4.78 -8.12 23.72
N ASP A 29 3.47 -8.23 23.45
CA ASP A 29 2.72 -9.48 23.52
C ASP A 29 2.71 -10.27 22.20
N MET A 30 3.46 -9.83 21.18
CA MET A 30 3.53 -10.47 19.86
C MET A 30 4.78 -11.33 19.70
N VAL A 31 4.75 -12.28 18.75
CA VAL A 31 5.88 -13.19 18.45
C VAL A 31 7.18 -12.46 18.06
N TRP A 32 7.08 -11.20 17.64
CA TRP A 32 8.18 -10.38 17.14
C TRP A 32 9.21 -10.00 18.21
N THR A 33 8.84 -10.05 19.50
CA THR A 33 9.72 -9.70 20.64
C THR A 33 10.49 -10.89 21.22
N GLY A 34 10.35 -12.08 20.63
CA GLY A 34 11.04 -13.30 21.07
C GLY A 34 12.58 -13.24 20.97
N THR A 35 13.27 -14.34 21.23
CA THR A 35 14.74 -14.38 21.30
C THR A 35 15.47 -14.45 19.94
N CYS A 36 14.75 -14.63 18.82
CA CYS A 36 15.35 -14.75 17.49
C CYS A 36 15.73 -13.38 16.91
N ARG A 37 16.93 -13.21 16.35
CA ARG A 37 17.29 -11.99 15.61
C ARG A 37 16.48 -11.86 14.32
N SER A 38 15.91 -10.69 14.03
CA SER A 38 15.17 -10.42 12.79
C SER A 38 15.43 -9.00 12.30
N TRP A 39 15.18 -8.74 11.02
CA TRP A 39 15.30 -7.39 10.44
C TRP A 39 14.23 -6.42 11.00
N TYR A 40 13.10 -6.95 11.45
CA TYR A 40 12.00 -6.16 12.01
C TYR A 40 12.30 -5.52 13.36
N LYS A 41 13.37 -5.96 14.04
CA LYS A 41 13.75 -5.45 15.36
C LYS A 41 15.22 -5.13 15.45
N GLN A 42 15.55 -4.22 16.35
CA GLN A 42 16.93 -3.80 16.57
C GLN A 42 17.69 -4.87 17.37
N GLY A 43 18.35 -5.81 16.69
CA GLY A 43 19.14 -6.86 17.32
C GLY A 43 18.29 -7.99 17.89
N THR A 44 18.58 -8.43 19.13
CA THR A 44 17.90 -9.59 19.75
C THR A 44 16.77 -9.18 20.70
N SER A 45 16.96 -8.10 21.45
CA SER A 45 16.03 -7.61 22.48
C SER A 45 15.63 -6.14 22.29
N GLY A 46 15.94 -5.57 21.12
CA GLY A 46 15.62 -4.18 20.84
C GLY A 46 14.19 -3.97 20.32
N LYS A 47 13.90 -2.69 20.09
CA LYS A 47 12.61 -2.19 19.61
C LYS A 47 12.22 -2.83 18.28
N VAL A 48 10.94 -3.19 18.13
CA VAL A 48 10.37 -3.60 16.84
C VAL A 48 10.03 -2.34 16.05
N THR A 49 10.63 -2.16 14.87
CA THR A 49 10.52 -0.93 14.07
C THR A 49 9.88 -1.14 12.71
N GLY A 50 9.87 -2.37 12.19
CA GLY A 50 9.48 -2.63 10.80
C GLY A 50 8.00 -2.98 10.58
N LEU A 51 7.20 -3.14 11.64
CA LEU A 51 5.86 -3.73 11.54
C LEU A 51 4.76 -2.82 12.10
N TRP A 52 3.59 -2.90 11.48
CA TRP A 52 2.35 -2.30 11.97
C TRP A 52 1.78 -3.12 13.15
N PRO A 53 1.31 -2.49 14.24
CA PRO A 53 0.64 -3.19 15.34
C PRO A 53 -0.78 -3.61 14.94
N GLY A 54 -0.91 -4.72 14.20
CA GLY A 54 -2.20 -5.31 13.84
C GLY A 54 -2.20 -6.03 12.50
N SER A 55 -3.39 -6.32 11.99
CA SER A 55 -3.57 -6.91 10.66
C SER A 55 -3.44 -5.87 9.54
N SER A 56 -3.21 -6.33 8.32
CA SER A 56 -3.18 -5.45 7.13
C SER A 56 -4.53 -4.77 6.89
N LEU A 57 -5.65 -5.43 7.21
CA LEU A 57 -6.98 -4.81 7.13
C LEU A 57 -7.14 -3.66 8.11
N HIS A 58 -6.65 -3.82 9.34
CA HIS A 58 -6.64 -2.75 10.34
C HIS A 58 -5.80 -1.56 9.85
N TYR A 59 -4.62 -1.81 9.28
CA TYR A 59 -3.78 -0.77 8.70
C TYR A 59 -4.51 0.02 7.59
N ILE A 60 -5.14 -0.69 6.65
CA ILE A 60 -5.89 -0.06 5.55
C ILE A 60 -7.04 0.78 6.09
N GLN A 61 -7.79 0.28 7.07
CA GLN A 61 -8.88 1.02 7.69
C GLN A 61 -8.37 2.31 8.35
N VAL A 62 -7.31 2.22 9.17
CA VAL A 62 -6.77 3.39 9.87
C VAL A 62 -6.28 4.46 8.88
N LEU A 63 -5.65 4.05 7.78
CA LEU A 63 -5.26 4.99 6.73
C LEU A 63 -6.45 5.64 6.03
N ALA A 64 -7.59 4.93 5.91
CA ALA A 64 -8.79 5.46 5.27
C ALA A 64 -9.59 6.43 6.17
N GLU A 65 -9.36 6.41 7.48
CA GLU A 65 -10.06 7.27 8.45
C GLU A 65 -9.55 8.72 8.46
N ASP A 66 -8.41 9.02 7.80
CA ASP A 66 -7.95 10.39 7.53
C ASP A 66 -7.90 11.29 8.79
N ARG A 67 -7.18 10.83 9.84
CA ARG A 67 -7.02 11.54 11.11
C ARG A 67 -6.09 12.75 10.99
N TRP A 68 -6.62 13.87 10.50
CA TRP A 68 -5.84 15.09 10.22
C TRP A 68 -5.40 15.86 11.47
N GLU A 69 -5.96 15.58 12.64
CA GLU A 69 -5.66 16.26 13.92
C GLU A 69 -4.24 16.00 14.45
N ASP A 70 -3.61 14.91 13.98
CA ASP A 70 -2.25 14.53 14.31
C ASP A 70 -1.19 15.27 13.48
N TYR A 71 -1.63 16.08 12.52
CA TYR A 71 -0.76 16.79 11.59
C TYR A 71 -0.78 18.30 11.87
N GLU A 72 0.38 18.92 11.75
CA GLU A 72 0.53 20.36 11.73
C GLU A 72 0.59 20.85 10.27
N TRP A 73 -0.24 21.85 9.96
CA TRP A 73 -0.41 22.37 8.60
C TRP A 73 0.14 23.78 8.49
N THR A 74 1.06 23.98 7.56
CA THR A 74 1.60 25.30 7.22
C THR A 74 1.03 25.77 5.89
N HIS A 75 0.62 27.03 5.83
CA HIS A 75 0.12 27.68 4.62
C HIS A 75 1.06 28.81 4.20
N GLU A 76 1.17 29.05 2.90
CA GLU A 76 1.98 30.16 2.36
C GLU A 76 1.26 31.50 2.49
N SER A 77 -0.08 31.48 2.44
CA SER A 77 -0.95 32.65 2.55
C SER A 77 -2.01 32.42 3.63
N GLU A 78 -2.94 33.37 3.75
CA GLU A 78 -4.13 33.24 4.60
C GLU A 78 -4.88 31.92 4.28
N ARG A 79 -5.32 31.22 5.33
CA ARG A 79 -5.84 29.84 5.27
C ARG A 79 -7.09 29.71 4.40
N TYR A 80 -7.95 30.71 4.42
CA TYR A 80 -9.20 30.75 3.65
C TYR A 80 -9.04 31.39 2.27
N SER A 81 -7.82 31.76 1.86
CA SER A 81 -7.56 32.36 0.55
C SER A 81 -8.03 31.52 -0.64
N TYR A 82 -8.17 30.20 -0.47
CA TYR A 82 -8.69 29.32 -1.51
C TYR A 82 -10.21 29.47 -1.72
N TRP A 83 -10.95 30.06 -0.78
CA TRP A 83 -12.38 30.34 -0.91
C TRP A 83 -12.65 31.42 -1.97
N SER A 84 -11.65 32.24 -2.32
CA SER A 84 -11.74 33.26 -3.35
C SER A 84 -12.99 34.14 -3.17
N HIS A 85 -13.96 34.04 -4.08
CA HIS A 85 -15.20 34.82 -4.09
C HIS A 85 -16.35 34.20 -3.26
N GLY A 86 -16.11 33.10 -2.55
CA GLY A 86 -17.14 32.42 -1.73
C GLY A 86 -18.15 31.62 -2.53
N LEU A 87 -17.90 31.40 -3.83
CA LEU A 87 -18.74 30.59 -4.72
C LEU A 87 -18.19 29.18 -4.82
N SER A 88 -19.11 28.22 -4.89
CA SER A 88 -18.77 26.81 -5.10
C SER A 88 -18.50 26.51 -6.58
N TRP A 89 -17.78 25.42 -6.84
CA TRP A 89 -17.58 24.91 -8.21
C TRP A 89 -18.90 24.51 -8.90
N ILE A 90 -19.99 24.32 -8.15
CA ILE A 90 -21.33 24.02 -8.67
C ILE A 90 -21.98 25.28 -9.25
N GLU A 91 -21.82 26.42 -8.57
CA GLU A 91 -22.41 27.69 -8.98
C GLU A 91 -21.63 28.30 -10.16
N GLU A 92 -20.30 28.30 -10.09
CA GLU A 92 -19.44 28.85 -11.13
C GLU A 92 -18.19 27.99 -11.34
N PRO A 93 -18.26 26.95 -12.20
CA PRO A 93 -17.15 26.02 -12.44
C PRO A 93 -15.86 26.70 -12.94
N GLY A 94 -15.97 27.86 -13.59
CA GLY A 94 -14.83 28.62 -14.10
C GLY A 94 -13.94 29.22 -13.00
N LEU A 95 -14.49 29.47 -11.80
CA LEU A 95 -13.75 30.06 -10.68
C LEU A 95 -13.04 29.01 -9.80
N ASP A 96 -13.58 27.79 -9.71
CA ASP A 96 -12.94 26.65 -9.01
C ASP A 96 -12.81 25.44 -9.96
N PRO A 97 -11.89 25.51 -10.95
CA PRO A 97 -11.70 24.42 -11.91
C PRO A 97 -11.22 23.13 -11.23
N LEU A 98 -10.48 23.23 -10.12
CA LEU A 98 -10.00 22.06 -9.38
C LEU A 98 -11.16 21.28 -8.73
N GLY A 99 -12.16 21.97 -8.19
CA GLY A 99 -13.37 21.35 -7.67
C GLY A 99 -14.14 20.60 -8.75
N ALA A 100 -14.37 21.25 -9.89
CA ALA A 100 -15.07 20.65 -11.04
C ALA A 100 -14.30 19.46 -11.63
N THR A 101 -12.97 19.58 -11.82
CA THR A 101 -12.13 18.47 -12.28
C THR A 101 -12.17 17.30 -11.31
N LYS A 102 -12.10 17.54 -10.00
CA LYS A 102 -12.20 16.47 -8.99
C LYS A 102 -13.54 15.74 -9.10
N GLN A 103 -14.64 16.46 -9.28
CA GLN A 103 -15.97 15.85 -9.43
C GLN A 103 -16.05 15.00 -10.71
N ASN A 104 -15.64 15.56 -11.84
CA ASN A 104 -15.58 14.84 -13.11
C ASN A 104 -14.71 13.59 -13.01
N MET A 105 -13.57 13.68 -12.30
CA MET A 105 -12.72 12.52 -12.02
C MET A 105 -13.48 11.50 -11.18
N ILE A 106 -14.14 11.87 -10.09
CA ILE A 106 -14.91 10.93 -9.26
C ILE A 106 -16.01 10.23 -10.07
N GLU A 107 -16.70 10.97 -10.94
CA GLU A 107 -17.79 10.44 -11.76
C GLU A 107 -17.29 9.55 -12.92
N ALA A 108 -16.17 9.91 -13.54
CA ALA A 108 -15.55 9.15 -14.63
C ALA A 108 -14.65 8.00 -14.13
N MET A 109 -14.26 8.03 -12.85
CA MET A 109 -13.35 7.05 -12.26
C MET A 109 -14.12 5.76 -11.98
N THR A 110 -13.91 4.76 -12.83
CA THR A 110 -14.42 3.39 -12.70
C THR A 110 -13.72 2.59 -11.59
N THR A 111 -12.78 3.21 -10.89
CA THR A 111 -11.71 2.55 -10.12
C THR A 111 -11.85 2.67 -8.61
N LEU A 112 -12.88 3.33 -8.08
CA LEU A 112 -13.12 3.33 -6.63
C LEU A 112 -13.82 2.03 -6.25
N PRO A 113 -13.14 1.13 -5.52
CA PRO A 113 -13.73 -0.13 -5.18
C PRO A 113 -14.91 0.08 -4.24
N LYS A 114 -16.10 -0.29 -4.69
CA LYS A 114 -17.30 -0.38 -3.86
C LYS A 114 -17.31 -1.74 -3.16
N LYS A 115 -18.21 -1.97 -2.20
CA LYS A 115 -18.30 -3.27 -1.50
C LYS A 115 -18.46 -4.47 -2.47
N ASP A 116 -18.94 -4.18 -3.67
CA ASP A 116 -19.22 -5.05 -4.80
C ASP A 116 -18.18 -4.99 -5.93
N SER A 117 -17.14 -4.15 -5.85
CA SER A 117 -16.12 -4.10 -6.90
C SER A 117 -15.10 -5.23 -6.76
N ASP A 118 -14.87 -5.92 -7.86
CA ASP A 118 -13.87 -6.97 -7.97
C ASP A 118 -12.43 -6.39 -8.00
N LEU A 119 -11.50 -7.11 -7.37
CA LEU A 119 -10.07 -6.75 -7.28
C LEU A 119 -9.36 -6.81 -8.65
N SER A 120 -10.06 -7.21 -9.70
CA SER A 120 -9.62 -7.24 -11.09
C SER A 120 -9.10 -5.90 -11.62
N PHE A 121 -9.38 -4.78 -10.95
CA PHE A 121 -8.77 -3.48 -11.27
C PHE A 121 -7.23 -3.46 -11.16
N TYR A 122 -6.63 -4.26 -10.26
CA TYR A 122 -5.17 -4.37 -10.13
C TYR A 122 -4.57 -5.45 -11.04
N LEU A 123 -5.40 -6.17 -11.79
CA LEU A 123 -4.97 -7.15 -12.78
C LEU A 123 -4.96 -6.45 -14.13
N TRP A 124 -3.79 -6.39 -14.76
CA TRP A 124 -3.63 -5.92 -16.14
C TRP A 124 -3.30 -7.13 -17.02
N GLU A 125 -3.82 -7.16 -18.25
CA GLU A 125 -3.42 -8.16 -19.25
C GLU A 125 -1.94 -7.98 -19.60
N SER A 126 -1.10 -8.85 -19.06
CA SER A 126 0.31 -8.91 -19.44
C SER A 126 0.55 -10.04 -20.43
N ASP A 127 1.50 -9.83 -21.33
CA ASP A 127 2.08 -10.93 -22.11
C ASP A 127 2.59 -12.01 -21.15
N THR A 128 2.50 -13.28 -21.56
CA THR A 128 3.06 -14.38 -20.78
C THR A 128 4.56 -14.15 -20.58
N LEU A 129 5.06 -14.43 -19.37
CA LEU A 129 6.49 -14.34 -19.11
C LEU A 129 7.22 -15.26 -20.10
N PRO A 130 8.33 -14.81 -20.70
CA PRO A 130 9.07 -15.63 -21.66
C PRO A 130 9.58 -16.90 -20.97
N GLU A 131 9.65 -18.02 -21.69
CA GLU A 131 10.05 -19.32 -21.13
C GLU A 131 11.41 -19.29 -20.43
N THR A 132 12.28 -18.35 -20.81
CA THR A 132 13.58 -18.09 -20.17
C THR A 132 13.50 -17.65 -18.71
N CYS A 133 12.34 -17.14 -18.27
CA CYS A 133 12.09 -16.77 -16.87
C CYS A 133 11.80 -17.98 -15.98
N PHE A 134 11.48 -19.13 -16.56
CA PHE A 134 11.23 -20.36 -15.82
C PHE A 134 12.49 -21.26 -15.88
N PRO A 135 12.96 -21.79 -14.75
CA PRO A 135 14.03 -22.79 -14.78
C PRO A 135 13.57 -23.97 -15.65
N SER A 136 14.44 -24.44 -16.52
CA SER A 136 14.16 -25.48 -17.52
C SER A 136 13.52 -26.71 -16.87
N GLY A 137 12.20 -26.87 -17.07
CA GLY A 137 11.40 -27.94 -16.47
C GLY A 137 9.93 -27.58 -16.18
N CYS A 138 9.59 -26.29 -16.08
CA CYS A 138 8.20 -25.83 -15.89
C CYS A 138 7.56 -25.40 -17.21
N SER A 139 7.10 -26.37 -17.99
CA SER A 139 6.16 -26.12 -19.09
C SER A 139 4.74 -26.43 -18.62
N GLU A 140 3.90 -25.40 -18.47
CA GLU A 140 2.45 -25.56 -18.31
C GLU A 140 1.83 -25.89 -19.67
N GLU A 141 1.35 -27.12 -19.85
CA GLU A 141 0.50 -27.44 -21.00
C GLU A 141 -0.94 -26.94 -20.74
N ILE A 142 -1.31 -25.84 -21.41
CA ILE A 142 -2.71 -25.42 -21.52
C ILE A 142 -3.39 -26.29 -22.59
N ALA A 143 -4.14 -27.30 -22.16
CA ALA A 143 -5.05 -28.03 -23.04
C ALA A 143 -6.40 -27.30 -23.07
N GLN A 144 -6.70 -26.60 -24.17
CA GLN A 144 -8.05 -26.13 -24.46
C GLN A 144 -8.92 -27.32 -24.86
N ASP A 145 -9.84 -27.73 -23.99
CA ASP A 145 -10.96 -28.58 -24.37
C ASP A 145 -12.26 -27.81 -24.11
N GLY A 146 -12.98 -27.49 -25.20
CA GLY A 146 -14.37 -27.04 -25.18
C GLY A 146 -14.79 -26.04 -24.10
N GLY A 147 -14.28 -24.81 -24.14
CA GLY A 147 -14.97 -23.63 -23.59
C GLY A 147 -14.97 -23.42 -22.08
N ASP A 148 -14.28 -24.24 -21.28
CA ASP A 148 -14.13 -24.02 -19.83
C ASP A 148 -12.66 -24.16 -19.40
N LEU A 149 -12.15 -23.19 -18.64
CA LEU A 149 -10.75 -23.17 -18.18
C LEU A 149 -10.57 -24.12 -16.99
N VAL A 150 -10.08 -25.33 -17.24
CA VAL A 150 -9.75 -26.29 -16.19
C VAL A 150 -8.26 -26.20 -15.83
N TRP A 151 -7.96 -25.75 -14.61
CA TRP A 151 -6.60 -25.78 -14.05
C TRP A 151 -6.21 -27.22 -13.70
N LYS A 152 -5.28 -27.82 -14.46
CA LYS A 152 -4.61 -29.05 -14.03
C LYS A 152 -3.52 -28.66 -13.03
N ASN A 153 -3.64 -29.11 -11.79
CA ASN A 153 -2.60 -28.93 -10.76
C ASN A 153 -1.26 -29.49 -11.25
N VAL A 154 -0.31 -28.61 -11.59
CA VAL A 154 1.10 -28.97 -11.77
C VAL A 154 1.87 -28.55 -10.51
N LEU A 155 1.57 -29.21 -9.40
CA LEU A 155 2.50 -29.25 -8.28
C LEU A 155 3.34 -30.50 -8.45
N GLN A 156 4.54 -30.37 -9.02
CA GLN A 156 5.52 -31.44 -8.87
C GLN A 156 5.94 -31.51 -7.40
N THR A 157 6.02 -32.72 -6.86
CA THR A 157 6.55 -32.99 -5.52
C THR A 157 8.00 -32.53 -5.45
N ALA A 158 8.24 -31.42 -4.74
CA ALA A 158 9.59 -31.00 -4.39
C ALA A 158 10.30 -32.14 -3.66
N THR A 159 11.32 -32.72 -4.29
CA THR A 159 12.22 -33.64 -3.59
C THR A 159 13.17 -32.80 -2.73
N SER A 160 13.55 -33.33 -1.57
CA SER A 160 14.23 -32.61 -0.48
C SER A 160 15.66 -32.14 -0.79
N VAL A 161 16.06 -32.06 -2.06
CA VAL A 161 17.43 -31.74 -2.50
C VAL A 161 17.53 -30.33 -3.09
N ASP A 162 16.41 -29.68 -3.44
CA ASP A 162 16.40 -28.33 -4.04
C ASP A 162 16.45 -27.17 -3.03
N VAL A 163 16.27 -27.44 -1.73
CA VAL A 163 16.21 -26.40 -0.70
C VAL A 163 17.60 -25.79 -0.42
N ASP A 164 18.68 -26.55 -0.67
CA ASP A 164 20.04 -26.13 -0.34
C ASP A 164 20.70 -25.25 -1.43
N ASN A 165 20.21 -25.28 -2.68
CA ASN A 165 20.81 -24.53 -3.79
C ASN A 165 20.17 -23.16 -4.08
N HIS A 166 19.02 -22.84 -3.46
CA HIS A 166 18.32 -21.56 -3.64
C HIS A 166 18.47 -20.59 -2.45
N ALA A 167 19.43 -20.82 -1.55
CA ALA A 167 19.77 -19.90 -0.46
C ALA A 167 20.69 -18.73 -0.88
N ALA A 168 20.73 -18.36 -2.16
CA ALA A 168 21.31 -17.09 -2.59
C ALA A 168 20.27 -15.97 -2.39
N VAL A 169 20.19 -15.46 -1.17
CA VAL A 169 19.49 -14.21 -0.85
C VAL A 169 20.13 -13.11 -1.69
N ALA A 170 19.42 -12.66 -2.73
CA ALA A 170 19.80 -11.47 -3.49
C ALA A 170 19.55 -10.24 -2.60
N CYS A 171 20.56 -9.86 -1.81
CA CYS A 171 20.64 -8.55 -1.20
C CYS A 171 20.83 -7.52 -2.32
N ILE A 172 19.78 -6.77 -2.66
CA ILE A 172 19.91 -5.56 -3.48
C ILE A 172 20.56 -4.50 -2.58
N THR A 173 21.89 -4.34 -2.70
CA THR A 173 22.58 -3.16 -2.17
C THR A 173 22.43 -2.02 -3.17
N VAL A 174 21.72 -0.96 -2.79
CA VAL A 174 21.72 0.31 -3.52
C VAL A 174 22.98 1.09 -3.08
N PRO A 175 23.89 1.47 -4.00
CA PRO A 175 25.04 2.29 -3.66
C PRO A 175 24.62 3.75 -3.38
N VAL A 176 25.34 4.39 -2.46
CA VAL A 176 25.27 5.84 -2.14
C VAL A 176 25.84 6.66 -3.27
#